data_AF-A0A7J3CUC7-F1
#
_entry.id   AF-A0A7J3CUC7-F1
#
_cell.length_a   1.000
_cell.length_b   1.000
_cell.length_c   1.000
_cell.angle_alpha   90.00
_cell.angle_beta   90.00
_cell.angle_gamma   90.00
#
_symmetry.space_group_name_H-M   'P 1'
#
loop_
_entity.id
_entity.type
_entity.pdbx_description
1 polymer ?
#
loop_
_entity_poly.entity_id
_entity_poly.type
_entity_poly.pdbx_seq_one_letter_code
_entity_poly.pdbx_strand_id
1 'polypeptide(L)' 'MEQDIESSPIEEVNESSLEEQPSKQPEFRILQQEYNQKEGKSTLKEVGVAWKNISQNGKEFYTIKIGNLRLLMFKNERKI' A
#
# COMPACT_ATOMS: atom_id res chain seq x y z
N MET A 1 -30.46 13.45 18.08
CA MET A 1 -30.46 12.34 17.10
C MET A 1 -29.01 11.97 16.92
N GLU A 2 -28.53 11.08 17.78
CA GLU A 2 -27.16 10.56 17.76
C GLU A 2 -27.12 9.45 16.72
N GLN A 3 -26.23 9.56 15.73
CA GLN A 3 -26.10 8.56 14.69
C GLN A 3 -25.12 7.49 15.17
N ASP A 4 -25.66 6.29 15.42
CA ASP A 4 -24.90 5.08 15.67
C ASP A 4 -24.01 4.78 14.46
N ILE A 5 -22.69 4.90 14.65
CA ILE A 5 -21.71 4.51 13.64
C ILE A 5 -21.57 2.99 13.76
N GLU A 6 -22.33 2.28 12.94
CA GLU A 6 -22.29 0.82 12.80
C GLU A 6 -20.86 0.41 12.41
N SER A 7 -20.13 -0.20 13.35
CA SER A 7 -18.79 -0.71 13.12
C SER A 7 -18.90 -2.00 12.33
N SER A 8 -18.54 -1.95 11.05
CA SER A 8 -18.44 -3.14 10.22
C SER A 8 -17.38 -4.10 10.80
N PRO A 9 -17.62 -5.42 10.79
CA PRO A 9 -16.65 -6.40 11.28
C PRO A 9 -15.33 -6.25 10.53
N ILE A 10 -14.23 -6.06 11.25
CA ILE A 10 -12.89 -6.13 10.67
C ILE A 10 -12.66 -7.63 10.39
N GLU A 11 -12.80 -8.03 9.13
CA GLU A 11 -12.48 -9.39 8.70
C GLU A 11 -11.01 -9.69 9.04
N GLU A 12 -10.80 -10.77 9.79
CA GLU A 12 -9.50 -11.25 10.21
C GLU A 12 -8.74 -11.75 8.96
N VAL A 13 -7.89 -10.87 8.41
CA VAL A 13 -7.08 -11.20 7.24
C VAL A 13 -5.96 -12.13 7.72
N ASN A 14 -6.12 -13.42 7.46
CA ASN A 14 -5.15 -14.45 7.83
C ASN A 14 -3.77 -14.11 7.23
N GLU A 15 -2.80 -13.79 8.10
CA GLU A 15 -1.48 -13.25 7.75
C GLU A 15 -0.70 -14.15 6.78
N SER A 16 -1.01 -15.45 6.81
CA SER A 16 -0.40 -16.50 5.97
C SER A 16 -0.77 -16.42 4.48
N SER A 17 -1.77 -15.63 4.08
CA SER A 17 -2.17 -15.52 2.66
C SER A 17 -1.52 -14.35 1.91
N LEU A 18 -0.67 -13.56 2.59
CA LEU A 18 0.11 -12.47 1.98
C LEU A 18 1.49 -12.93 1.50
N GLU A 19 1.60 -14.20 1.10
CA GLU A 19 2.80 -14.70 0.43
C GLU A 19 3.00 -13.91 -0.87
N GLU A 20 4.18 -13.29 -1.01
CA GLU A 20 4.61 -12.62 -2.22
C GLU A 20 4.43 -13.61 -3.37
N GLN A 21 3.42 -13.43 -4.22
CA GLN A 21 3.27 -14.30 -5.38
C GLN A 21 4.56 -14.18 -6.18
N PRO A 22 5.39 -15.25 -6.25
CA PRO A 22 6.78 -15.15 -6.66
C PRO A 22 6.95 -14.73 -8.13
N SER A 23 5.87 -14.69 -8.90
CA SER A 23 5.84 -14.32 -10.32
C SER A 23 5.27 -12.93 -10.60
N LYS A 24 4.70 -12.22 -9.61
CA LYS A 24 4.01 -10.95 -9.89
C LYS A 24 4.97 -9.78 -9.76
N GLN A 25 5.31 -9.17 -10.90
CA GLN A 25 6.10 -7.94 -10.92
C GLN A 25 5.33 -6.80 -10.25
N PRO A 26 6.01 -5.93 -9.50
CA PRO A 26 5.37 -4.77 -8.90
C PRO A 26 4.86 -3.81 -9.97
N GLU A 27 3.62 -3.38 -9.84
CA GLU A 27 3.00 -2.39 -10.74
C GLU A 27 3.56 -0.98 -10.49
N PHE A 28 3.95 -0.67 -9.25
CA PHE A 28 4.44 0.67 -8.90
C PHE A 28 5.73 0.62 -8.08
N ARG A 29 6.59 1.61 -8.33
CA ARG A 29 7.76 1.92 -7.50
C ARG A 29 7.45 3.10 -6.61
N ILE A 30 7.91 3.04 -5.36
CA ILE A 30 7.77 4.10 -4.39
C ILE A 30 9.08 4.86 -4.34
N LEU A 31 9.00 6.15 -4.65
CA LEU A 31 10.14 7.04 -4.69
C LEU A 31 10.06 8.04 -3.54
N GLN A 32 11.20 8.32 -2.92
CA GLN A 32 11.35 9.36 -1.92
C GLN A 32 12.32 10.42 -2.44
N GLN A 33 11.98 11.68 -2.25
CA GLN A 33 12.87 12.79 -2.57
C GLN A 33 14.01 12.85 -1.55
N GLU A 34 15.24 12.87 -2.04
CA GLU A 34 16.46 13.02 -1.24
C GLU A 34 17.28 14.21 -1.79
N TYR A 35 17.69 15.10 -0.90
CA TYR A 35 18.55 16.22 -1.28
C TYR A 35 20.02 15.78 -1.26
N ASN A 36 20.66 15.77 -2.43
CA ASN A 36 22.08 15.48 -2.54
C ASN A 36 22.88 16.74 -2.20
N GLN A 37 23.41 16.79 -0.98
CA GLN A 37 24.21 17.93 -0.51
C GLN A 37 25.49 18.17 -1.33
N LYS A 38 26.04 17.15 -1.98
CA LYS A 38 27.25 17.28 -2.81
C LYS A 38 26.96 17.90 -4.17
N GLU A 39 25.80 17.58 -4.76
CA GLU A 39 25.39 18.07 -6.08
C GLU A 39 24.47 19.30 -6.00
N GLY A 40 24.00 19.65 -4.81
CA GLY A 40 23.10 20.77 -4.56
C GLY A 40 21.70 20.59 -5.17
N LYS A 41 21.29 19.36 -5.49
CA LYS A 41 20.05 19.05 -6.23
C LYS A 41 19.20 18.00 -5.52
N SER A 42 17.90 18.06 -5.75
CA SER A 42 16.96 17.01 -5.31
C SER A 42 16.95 15.86 -6.31
N THR A 43 17.03 14.64 -5.79
CA THR A 43 16.95 13.39 -6.55
C THR A 43 15.81 12.53 -6.01
N LEU A 44 15.32 11.59 -6.82
CA LEU A 44 14.35 10.59 -6.38
C LEU A 44 15.07 9.26 -6.16
N LYS A 45 14.92 8.72 -4.96
CA LYS A 45 15.47 7.43 -4.58
C LYS A 45 14.33 6.42 -4.44
N GLU A 46 14.51 5.25 -5.04
CA GLU A 46 13.59 4.14 -4.84
C GLU A 46 13.71 3.59 -3.42
N VAL A 47 12.59 3.55 -2.69
CA VAL A 47 12.53 3.11 -1.29
C VAL A 47 11.61 1.90 -1.08
N GLY A 48 10.80 1.57 -2.09
CA GLY A 48 9.85 0.48 -1.99
C GLY A 48 9.10 0.24 -3.28
N VAL A 49 8.15 -0.68 -3.21
CA VAL A 49 7.34 -1.15 -4.33
C VAL A 49 5.92 -1.43 -3.87
N ALA A 50 4.98 -1.41 -4.80
CA ALA A 50 3.59 -1.78 -4.56
C ALA A 50 3.10 -2.78 -5.61
N TRP A 51 2.34 -3.76 -5.13
CA TRP A 51 1.66 -4.74 -5.97
C TRP A 51 0.16 -4.50 -5.93
N LYS A 52 -0.47 -4.46 -7.10
CA LYS A 52 -1.93 -4.42 -7.22
C LYS A 52 -2.48 -5.80 -6.92
N ASN A 53 -3.52 -5.88 -6.11
CA ASN A 53 -4.24 -7.10 -5.81
C ASN A 53 -5.76 -6.88 -5.95
N ILE A 54 -6.48 -7.98 -6.13
CA ILE A 54 -7.93 -8.00 -6.18
C ILE A 54 -8.38 -8.96 -5.07
N SER A 55 -9.20 -8.48 -4.16
CA SER A 55 -9.76 -9.30 -3.09
C SER A 55 -10.82 -10.26 -3.61
N GLN A 56 -11.25 -11.21 -2.77
CA GLN A 56 -12.27 -12.20 -3.15
C GLN A 56 -13.60 -11.55 -3.57
N ASN A 57 -13.95 -10.41 -3.00
CA ASN A 57 -15.14 -9.62 -3.37
C ASN A 57 -14.92 -8.67 -4.56
N GLY A 58 -13.80 -8.80 -5.28
CA GLY A 58 -13.51 -8.02 -6.49
C GLY A 58 -13.02 -6.59 -6.24
N LYS A 59 -12.74 -6.20 -4.99
CA LYS A 59 -12.23 -4.86 -4.67
C LYS A 59 -10.72 -4.80 -4.89
N GLU A 60 -10.26 -3.68 -5.43
CA GLU A 60 -8.82 -3.44 -5.61
C GLU A 60 -8.17 -3.01 -4.29
N PHE A 61 -7.01 -3.57 -4.00
CA PHE A 61 -6.13 -3.12 -2.93
C PHE A 61 -4.67 -3.25 -3.36
N TYR A 62 -3.77 -2.58 -2.66
CA TYR A 62 -2.34 -2.64 -2.94
C TYR A 62 -1.59 -3.16 -1.73
N THR A 63 -0.65 -4.06 -1.96
CA THR A 63 0.36 -4.42 -0.96
C THR A 63 1.58 -3.56 -1.20
N ILE A 64 2.01 -2.81 -0.19
CA ILE A 64 3.17 -1.92 -0.26
C ILE A 64 4.28 -2.50 0.62
N LYS A 65 5.51 -2.53 0.10
CA LYS A 65 6.72 -2.88 0.86
C LYS A 65 7.73 -1.74 0.79
N ILE A 66 8.11 -1.22 1.96
CA ILE A 66 9.12 -0.16 2.12
C ILE A 66 10.11 -0.64 3.18
N GLY A 67 11.31 -1.05 2.77
CA GLY A 67 12.24 -1.74 3.65
C GLY A 67 11.60 -2.97 4.31
N ASN A 68 11.54 -2.97 5.65
CA ASN A 68 10.91 -4.03 6.44
C ASN A 68 9.42 -3.79 6.75
N LEU A 69 8.87 -2.64 6.34
CA LEU A 69 7.46 -2.31 6.55
C LEU A 69 6.61 -2.87 5.40
N ARG A 70 5.54 -3.58 5.74
CA ARG A 70 4.52 -4.04 4.80
C ARG A 70 3.17 -3.42 5.16
N LEU A 71 2.53 -2.78 4.20
CA LEU A 71 1.25 -2.08 4.37
C LEU A 71 0.22 -2.58 3.35
N LEU A 72 -1.05 -2.53 3.73
CA LEU A 72 -2.18 -2.69 2.83
C LEU A 72 -2.79 -1.31 2.57
N MET A 73 -2.96 -0.96 1.31
CA MET A 73 -3.57 0.30 0.88
C MET A 73 -4.86 0.02 0.14
N PHE A 74 -5.95 0.63 0.62
CA PHE A 74 -7.27 0.54 0.01
C PHE A 74 -7.66 1.91 -0.54
N LYS A 75 -8.53 1.91 -1.56
CA LYS A 75 -9.09 3.15 -2.10
C LYS A 75 -9.86 3.90 -1.00
N ASN A 76 -9.60 5.19 -0.85
CA ASN A 76 -10.40 6.05 0.02
C ASN A 76 -11.74 6.34 -0.68
N GLU A 77 -12.82 5.74 -0.18
CA GLU A 77 -14.17 5.93 -0.74
C GLU A 77 -14.83 7.24 -0.27
N ARG A 78 -14.21 7.96 0.68
CA ARG A 78 -14.69 9.29 1.08
C ARG A 78 -14.20 10.30 0.03
N LYS A 79 -15.13 10.84 -0.75
CA LYS A 79 -14.86 12.04 -1.57
C LYS A 79 -14.62 13.21 -0.63
N ILE A 80 -13.46 13.85 -0.76
CA ILE A 80 -13.19 15.19 -0.21
C ILE A 80 -13.93 16.20 -1.07
#